data_AF-T0SGL7-F1
#
_entry.id   AF-T0SGL7-F1
#
_cell.length_a   1.000
_cell.length_b   1.000
_cell.length_c   1.000
_cell.angle_alpha   90.00
_cell.angle_beta   90.00
_cell.angle_gamma   90.00
#
_symmetry.space_group_name_H-M   'P 1'
#
loop_
_entity.id
_entity.type
_entity.pdbx_description
1 polymer ?
#
loop_
_entity_poly.entity_id
_entity_poly.type
_entity_poly.pdbx_seq_one_letter_code
_entity_poly.pdbx_strand_id
1 'polypeptide(L)' 'HSVHTNMCLDADPTDATHKAQMWTCFPNNDNQCWKLVAM' A
#
# COMPACT_ATOMS: atom_id res chain seq x y z
N HIS A 1 -9.09 -7.45 5.12
CA HIS A 1 -8.25 -8.64 4.88
C HIS A 1 -8.93 -9.97 5.18
N SER A 2 -9.98 -10.07 6.02
CA SER A 2 -10.59 -11.38 6.34
C SER A 2 -11.41 -12.00 5.19
N VAL A 3 -11.99 -11.18 4.31
CA VAL A 3 -12.80 -11.63 3.16
C VAL A 3 -12.29 -11.12 1.81
N HIS A 4 -11.26 -10.28 1.83
CA HIS A 4 -10.61 -9.75 0.64
C HIS A 4 -9.15 -10.17 0.69
N THR A 5 -8.83 -11.19 -0.11
CA THR A 5 -7.47 -11.71 -0.32
C THR A 5 -6.74 -10.88 -1.36
N ASN A 6 -5.40 -10.91 -1.35
CA ASN A 6 -4.55 -10.25 -2.34
C ASN A 6 -4.69 -8.71 -2.42
N MET A 7 -4.98 -8.09 -1.28
CA MET A 7 -5.08 -6.64 -1.15
C MET A 7 -4.03 -6.12 -0.17
N CYS A 8 -3.33 -5.04 -0.53
CA CYS A 8 -2.23 -4.44 0.20
C CYS A 8 -2.47 -2.94 0.40
N LEU A 9 -1.91 -2.38 1.49
CA LEU A 9 -1.87 -0.94 1.69
C LEU A 9 -0.88 -0.33 0.69
N ASP A 10 -1.35 0.60 -0.11
CA ASP A 10 -0.61 1.22 -1.22
C ASP A 10 -0.68 2.75 -1.08
N ALA A 11 0.45 3.42 -1.25
CA ALA A 11 0.52 4.87 -1.37
C ALA A 11 1.30 5.26 -2.63
N ASP A 12 0.58 5.68 -3.65
CA ASP A 12 1.13 6.11 -4.93
C ASP A 12 1.56 7.59 -4.85
N PRO A 13 2.85 7.91 -4.99
CA PRO A 13 3.31 9.29 -4.99
C PRO A 13 2.86 10.08 -6.24
N THR A 14 2.41 9.40 -7.29
CA THR A 14 1.89 10.02 -8.53
C THR A 14 0.40 10.30 -8.48
N ASP A 15 -0.32 9.78 -7.49
CA ASP A 15 -1.70 10.20 -7.22
C ASP A 15 -1.73 11.65 -6.74
N ALA A 16 -2.40 12.51 -7.51
CA ALA A 16 -2.57 13.93 -7.18
C ALA A 16 -3.27 14.17 -5.83
N THR A 17 -3.99 13.18 -5.30
CA THR A 17 -4.64 13.27 -4.00
C THR A 17 -3.78 12.77 -2.85
N HIS A 18 -2.65 12.10 -3.13
CA HIS A 18 -1.72 11.49 -2.18
C HIS A 18 -2.40 10.65 -1.10
N LYS A 19 -3.51 9.98 -1.46
CA LYS A 19 -4.26 9.17 -0.50
C LYS A 19 -3.66 7.77 -0.44
N ALA A 20 -3.62 7.21 0.76
CA ALA A 20 -3.43 5.79 0.91
C ALA A 20 -4.68 5.04 0.43
N GLN A 21 -4.46 3.91 -0.22
CA GLN A 21 -5.51 3.08 -0.81
C GLN A 21 -5.26 1.60 -0.51
N MET A 22 -6.29 0.81 -0.80
CA MET A 22 -6.18 -0.64 -0.82
C MET A 22 -6.10 -1.09 -2.27
N TRP A 23 -5.02 -1.76 -2.66
CA TRP A 23 -4.76 -2.15 -4.04
C TRP A 23 -4.32 -3.61 -4.16
N THR A 24 -4.35 -4.17 -5.37
CA THR A 24 -3.81 -5.50 -5.65
C THR A 24 -2.36 -5.57 -5.20
N CYS A 25 -2.00 -6.64 -4.47
CA CYS A 25 -0.63 -6.84 -4.03
C CYS A 25 0.30 -7.16 -5.21
N PHE A 26 1.44 -6.48 -5.30
CA PHE A 26 2.50 -6.76 -6.27
C PHE A 26 3.84 -7.00 -5.57
N PRO A 27 4.60 -8.05 -5.94
CA PRO A 27 5.93 -8.28 -5.39
C PRO A 27 6.86 -7.09 -5.65
N ASN A 28 7.55 -6.62 -4.62
CA ASN A 28 8.54 -5.53 -4.68
C ASN A 28 7.98 -4.20 -5.21
N ASN A 29 6.68 -3.91 -5.00
CA ASN A 29 6.14 -2.59 -5.26
C ASN A 29 6.47 -1.66 -4.10
N ASP A 30 7.31 -0.66 -4.34
CA ASP A 30 7.75 0.30 -3.32
C ASP A 30 6.58 1.05 -2.66
N ASN A 31 5.48 1.27 -3.41
CA ASN A 31 4.27 1.90 -2.88
C ASN A 31 3.57 1.05 -1.80
N GLN A 32 3.93 -0.23 -1.68
CA GLN A 32 3.32 -1.22 -0.78
C GLN A 32 4.31 -1.71 0.30
N CYS A 33 5.52 -1.15 0.37
CA CYS A 33 6.58 -1.56 1.28
C CYS A 33 6.71 -0.57 2.46
N TRP A 34 6.39 -1.04 3.67
CA TRP A 34 6.30 -0.18 4.85
C TRP A 34 7.40 -0.49 5.88
N LYS A 35 8.03 0.56 6.43
CA LYS A 35 8.91 0.45 7.60
C LYS A 35 8.22 1.05 8.81
N LEU A 36 8.12 0.29 9.88
CA LEU A 36 7.71 0.81 11.18
C LEU A 36 8.90 1.50 11.82
N VAL A 37 8.80 2.80 12.03
CA VAL A 37 9.78 3.58 12.78
C VAL A 37 9.26 3.76 14.21
N ALA A 38 10.11 3.45 15.20
CA ALA A 38 9.80 3.80 16.58
C ALA A 38 9.89 5.33 16.73
N MET A 39 8.94 5.91 17.47
CA MET A 39 8.91 7.34 17.77
C MET A 39 9.95 7.71 18.82
#